data_AF-A0A374URV0-F1
#
_entry.id   AF-A0A374URV0-F1
#
_cell.length_a   1.000
_cell.length_b   1.000
_cell.length_c   1.000
_cell.angle_alpha   90.00
_cell.angle_beta   90.00
_cell.angle_gamma   90.00
#
_symmetry.space_group_name_H-M   'P 1'
#
loop_
_entity.id
_entity.type
_entity.pdbx_description
1 polymer ?
#
loop_
_entity_poly.entity_id
_entity_poly.type
_entity_poly.pdbx_seq_one_letter_code
_entity_poly.pdbx_strand_id
1 'polypeptide(L)'
;MNLTKANFAGYKELSLDISAGGTNTTSLFIKSVGKDFYLFLLPVNNGTGTANAGDVKIKIAYDIVNWTSTTTHIKSSVEKTVDLPAGVFKKGAAHRFIFTIGLNAITFDVDTDMGWGTVTDNDITIQ
;
A
#
# COMPACT_ATOMS: atom_id res chain seq x y z
N MET A 1 -1.98 -6.54 -7.83
CA MET A 1 -2.62 -6.14 -6.56
C MET A 1 -3.76 -7.12 -6.25
N ASN A 2 -4.17 -7.25 -4.99
CA ASN A 2 -5.20 -8.20 -4.53
C ASN A 2 -6.65 -7.80 -4.91
N LEU A 3 -6.85 -7.27 -6.12
CA LEU A 3 -8.14 -6.72 -6.54
C LEU A 3 -9.11 -7.85 -6.89
N THR A 4 -10.33 -7.72 -6.40
CA THR A 4 -11.46 -8.58 -6.78
C THR A 4 -12.58 -7.73 -7.34
N LYS A 5 -13.47 -8.36 -8.09
CA LYS A 5 -14.65 -7.64 -8.60
C LYS A 5 -15.56 -7.31 -7.43
N ALA A 6 -15.86 -6.04 -7.23
CA ALA A 6 -16.82 -5.65 -6.21
C ALA A 6 -18.19 -6.31 -6.46
N ASN A 7 -18.89 -6.61 -5.37
CA ASN A 7 -20.26 -7.08 -5.39
C ASN A 7 -21.12 -6.27 -4.42
N PHE A 8 -21.11 -4.94 -4.59
CA PHE A 8 -21.81 -4.02 -3.69
C PHE A 8 -22.74 -3.09 -4.49
N ALA A 9 -24.06 -3.28 -4.36
CA ALA A 9 -25.08 -2.39 -4.93
C ALA A 9 -24.88 -2.03 -6.42
N GLY A 10 -24.51 -3.03 -7.24
CA GLY A 10 -24.26 -2.84 -8.67
C GLY A 10 -22.88 -2.25 -9.02
N TYR A 11 -22.05 -1.87 -8.05
CA TYR A 11 -20.65 -1.51 -8.25
C TYR A 11 -19.84 -2.76 -8.58
N LYS A 12 -19.15 -2.75 -9.73
CA LYS A 12 -18.52 -3.92 -10.36
C LYS A 12 -17.04 -3.70 -10.71
N GLU A 13 -16.47 -2.57 -10.29
CA GLU A 13 -15.06 -2.28 -10.53
C GLU A 13 -14.16 -3.22 -9.73
N LEU A 14 -12.96 -3.45 -10.26
CA LEU A 14 -11.91 -4.16 -9.54
C LEU A 14 -11.46 -3.29 -8.36
N SER A 15 -11.62 -3.81 -7.15
CA SER A 15 -11.35 -3.06 -5.92
C SER A 15 -10.77 -3.97 -4.84
N LEU A 16 -10.18 -3.36 -3.83
CA LEU A 16 -9.86 -4.01 -2.57
C LEU A 16 -11.05 -3.82 -1.65
N ASP A 17 -11.69 -4.90 -1.22
CA ASP A 17 -12.73 -4.82 -0.20
C ASP A 17 -12.08 -4.56 1.17
N ILE A 18 -12.41 -3.41 1.76
CA ILE A 18 -11.98 -2.98 3.10
C ILE A 18 -13.15 -2.90 4.09
N SER A 19 -14.31 -3.45 3.72
CA SER A 19 -15.55 -3.35 4.50
C SER A 19 -15.57 -4.16 5.80
N ALA A 20 -14.57 -5.01 6.05
CA ALA A 20 -14.41 -5.80 7.27
C ALA A 20 -14.14 -4.98 8.56
N GLY A 21 -14.48 -3.68 8.56
CA GLY A 21 -14.64 -2.88 9.78
C GLY A 21 -13.34 -2.55 10.52
N GLY A 22 -12.19 -2.55 9.86
CA GLY A 22 -10.93 -2.05 10.44
C GLY A 22 -10.35 -2.90 11.57
N THR A 23 -10.82 -4.14 11.78
CA THR A 23 -10.27 -5.03 12.81
C THR A 23 -8.99 -5.74 12.36
N ASN A 24 -8.78 -5.89 11.04
CA ASN A 24 -7.61 -6.52 10.44
C ASN A 24 -7.09 -5.69 9.27
N THR A 25 -5.78 -5.70 9.04
CA THR A 25 -5.16 -5.06 7.87
C THR A 25 -5.43 -5.87 6.60
N THR A 26 -5.97 -5.22 5.56
CA THR A 26 -6.11 -5.82 4.22
C THR A 26 -4.81 -5.67 3.43
N SER A 27 -4.30 -6.77 2.88
CA SER A 27 -3.09 -6.75 2.04
C SER A 27 -3.35 -6.14 0.66
N LEU A 28 -2.47 -5.23 0.22
CA LEU A 28 -2.49 -4.67 -1.13
C LEU A 28 -2.04 -5.67 -2.20
N PHE A 29 -1.13 -6.58 -1.82
CA PHE A 29 -0.63 -7.63 -2.69
C PHE A 29 -1.40 -8.92 -2.49
N ILE A 30 -1.46 -9.72 -3.55
CA ILE A 30 -2.17 -11.01 -3.57
C ILE A 30 -1.71 -11.81 -2.36
N LYS A 31 -2.65 -12.42 -1.63
CA LYS A 31 -2.36 -13.42 -0.62
C LYS A 31 -2.76 -14.79 -1.15
N SER A 32 -1.85 -15.75 -1.05
CA SER A 32 -2.16 -17.17 -1.26
C SER A 32 -1.89 -17.92 0.02
N VAL A 33 -2.56 -19.06 0.23
CA VAL A 33 -2.39 -19.86 1.44
C VAL A 33 -0.91 -20.22 1.61
N GLY A 34 -0.29 -19.76 2.69
CA GLY A 34 1.12 -19.97 2.98
C GLY A 34 2.11 -19.12 2.17
N LYS A 35 1.64 -18.10 1.42
CA LYS A 35 2.52 -17.19 0.65
C LYS A 35 2.07 -15.73 0.76
N ASP A 36 2.95 -14.90 1.30
CA ASP A 36 2.85 -13.45 1.22
C ASP A 36 3.67 -12.93 0.02
N PHE A 37 3.14 -11.93 -0.67
CA PHE A 37 3.78 -11.31 -1.82
C PHE A 37 4.21 -9.88 -1.46
N TYR A 38 5.41 -9.52 -1.88
CA TYR A 38 6.06 -8.25 -1.55
C TYR A 38 6.58 -7.57 -2.82
N LEU A 39 6.77 -6.25 -2.76
CA LEU A 39 7.43 -5.48 -3.80
C LEU A 39 8.92 -5.36 -3.49
N PHE A 40 9.76 -5.78 -4.43
CA PHE A 40 11.21 -5.66 -4.35
C PHE A 40 11.66 -4.50 -5.22
N LEU A 41 12.41 -3.56 -4.63
CA LEU A 41 12.91 -2.37 -5.30
C LEU A 41 14.43 -2.31 -5.19
N LEU A 42 15.06 -1.67 -6.17
CA LEU A 42 16.45 -1.27 -6.04
C LEU A 42 16.56 -0.22 -4.91
N PRO A 43 17.59 -0.30 -4.05
CA PRO A 43 17.73 0.63 -2.96
C PRO A 43 18.04 2.05 -3.49
N VAL A 44 17.50 3.05 -2.82
CA VAL A 44 17.88 4.45 -2.97
C VAL A 44 19.02 4.69 -2.01
N ASN A 45 20.25 4.93 -2.50
CA ASN A 45 21.45 5.04 -1.67
C ASN A 45 21.59 3.90 -0.64
N ASN A 46 22.44 2.92 -0.94
CA ASN A 46 22.59 1.69 -0.15
C ASN A 46 22.63 1.89 1.38
N GLY A 47 23.31 2.92 1.89
CA GLY A 47 23.49 3.12 3.32
C GLY A 47 22.36 3.87 4.01
N THR A 48 21.72 4.82 3.33
CA THR A 48 20.84 5.81 3.99
C THR A 48 19.39 5.76 3.53
N GLY A 49 19.06 5.27 2.33
CA GLY A 49 17.71 5.38 1.81
C GLY A 49 17.46 6.73 1.12
N THR A 50 16.20 7.13 1.02
CA THR A 50 15.78 8.47 0.60
C THR A 50 16.36 9.55 1.51
N ALA A 51 16.73 10.71 0.94
CA ALA A 51 17.37 11.78 1.69
C ALA A 51 16.33 12.68 2.39
N ASN A 52 15.21 12.96 1.73
CA ASN A 52 14.16 13.84 2.23
C ASN A 52 12.79 13.15 2.23
N ALA A 53 11.89 13.66 3.07
CA ALA A 53 10.48 13.30 2.96
C ALA A 53 9.93 13.75 1.61
N GLY A 54 9.21 12.87 0.92
CA GLY A 54 8.63 13.13 -0.39
C GLY A 54 9.57 12.93 -1.58
N ASP A 55 10.83 12.52 -1.37
CA ASP A 55 11.71 12.03 -2.47
C ASP A 55 11.03 10.87 -3.22
N VAL A 56 10.27 10.06 -2.48
CA VAL A 56 9.32 9.09 -3.03
C VAL A 56 7.93 9.40 -2.50
N LYS A 57 6.94 9.31 -3.38
CA LYS A 57 5.53 9.58 -3.07
C LYS A 57 4.68 8.38 -3.49
N ILE A 58 3.64 8.12 -2.72
CA ILE A 58 2.62 7.14 -3.04
C ILE A 58 1.35 7.87 -3.42
N LYS A 59 0.80 7.53 -4.58
CA LYS A 59 -0.50 8.00 -5.03
C LYS A 59 -1.52 6.88 -4.83
N ILE A 60 -2.61 7.20 -4.15
CA ILE A 60 -3.72 6.29 -3.89
C ILE A 60 -4.97 6.92 -4.48
N ALA A 61 -5.62 6.19 -5.37
CA ALA A 61 -6.95 6.50 -5.85
C ALA A 61 -7.94 5.48 -5.27
N TYR A 62 -9.07 5.94 -4.76
CA TYR A 62 -10.10 5.09 -4.17
C TYR A 62 -11.49 5.68 -4.39
N ASP A 63 -12.49 4.80 -4.40
CA ASP A 63 -13.90 5.16 -4.47
C ASP A 63 -14.56 4.92 -3.10
N ILE A 64 -15.28 5.92 -2.59
CA ILE A 64 -16.23 5.75 -1.50
C ILE A 64 -17.59 5.47 -2.14
N VAL A 65 -18.08 4.24 -1.99
CA VAL A 65 -19.33 3.78 -2.60
C VAL A 65 -20.42 3.72 -1.54
N ASN A 66 -21.47 4.50 -1.73
CA ASN A 66 -22.66 4.51 -0.88
C ASN A 66 -23.83 3.84 -1.59
N TRP A 67 -24.52 2.97 -0.85
CA TRP A 67 -25.67 2.22 -1.34
C TRP A 67 -26.93 3.11 -1.39
N THR A 68 -27.63 3.15 -2.53
CA THR A 68 -28.94 3.83 -2.65
C THR A 68 -30.11 2.88 -2.95
N SER A 69 -29.88 1.78 -3.66
CA SER A 69 -30.84 0.67 -3.82
C SER A 69 -30.12 -0.62 -4.20
N THR A 70 -30.76 -1.79 -4.11
CA THR A 70 -30.11 -3.12 -4.32
C THR A 70 -29.28 -3.22 -5.61
N THR A 71 -29.56 -2.40 -6.63
CA THR A 71 -28.85 -2.37 -7.90
C THR A 71 -28.17 -1.02 -8.22
N THR A 72 -28.31 -0.01 -7.35
CA THR A 72 -27.78 1.34 -7.59
C THR A 72 -26.95 1.88 -6.42
N HIS A 73 -25.95 2.69 -6.77
CA HIS A 73 -25.04 3.31 -5.82
C HIS A 73 -24.70 4.74 -6.25
N ILE A 74 -24.19 5.52 -5.30
CA ILE A 74 -23.49 6.79 -5.55
C ILE A 74 -22.03 6.56 -5.19
N LYS A 75 -21.12 7.10 -6.00
CA LYS A 75 -19.69 7.04 -5.73
C LYS A 75 -19.08 8.43 -5.62
N SER A 76 -18.07 8.56 -4.77
CA SER A 76 -17.14 9.69 -4.76
C SER A 76 -15.74 9.15 -4.97
N SER A 77 -15.04 9.65 -5.99
CA SER A 77 -13.67 9.25 -6.32
C SER A 77 -12.70 10.27 -5.75
N VAL A 78 -11.69 9.80 -5.04
CA VAL A 78 -10.68 10.64 -4.40
C VAL A 78 -9.30 10.15 -4.78
N GLU A 79 -8.41 11.08 -5.10
CA GLU A 79 -6.98 10.83 -5.25
C GLU A 79 -6.23 11.52 -4.11
N LYS A 80 -5.32 10.79 -3.47
CA LYS A 80 -4.43 11.32 -2.46
C LYS A 80 -2.99 10.96 -2.79
N THR A 81 -2.12 11.96 -2.70
CA THR A 81 -0.68 11.74 -2.69
C THR A 81 -0.18 11.82 -1.26
N VAL A 82 0.68 10.88 -0.89
CA VAL A 82 1.31 10.77 0.42
C VAL A 82 2.81 10.76 0.21
N ASP A 83 3.51 11.65 0.91
CA ASP A 83 4.96 11.72 0.89
C ASP A 83 5.51 10.65 1.84
N LEU A 84 6.42 9.81 1.34
CA LEU A 84 7.13 8.87 2.20
C LEU A 84 8.17 9.61 3.05
N PRO A 85 8.44 9.18 4.28
CA PRO A 85 9.49 9.79 5.10
C PRO A 85 10.88 9.59 4.46
N ALA A 86 11.85 10.37 4.93
CA ALA A 86 13.26 10.11 4.62
C ALA A 86 13.71 8.76 5.22
N GLY A 87 14.78 8.19 4.68
CA GLY A 87 15.39 6.96 5.19
C GLY A 87 14.73 5.65 4.75
N VAL A 88 13.75 5.69 3.85
CA VAL A 88 13.13 4.48 3.29
C VAL A 88 13.89 3.98 2.07
N PHE A 89 13.73 2.69 1.76
CA PHE A 89 14.35 1.99 0.62
C PHE A 89 15.90 1.97 0.66
N LYS A 90 16.50 1.93 1.84
CA LYS A 90 17.93 1.56 1.97
C LYS A 90 18.13 0.07 1.69
N LYS A 91 19.35 -0.33 1.36
CA LYS A 91 19.68 -1.73 1.07
C LYS A 91 19.42 -2.61 2.30
N GLY A 92 18.90 -3.82 2.08
CA GLY A 92 18.66 -4.81 3.14
C GLY A 92 17.54 -4.47 4.12
N ALA A 93 16.70 -3.47 3.82
CA ALA A 93 15.57 -3.08 4.66
C ALA A 93 14.23 -3.57 4.11
N ALA A 94 13.36 -4.00 5.02
CA ALA A 94 11.95 -4.24 4.77
C ALA A 94 11.13 -3.05 5.25
N HIS A 95 10.09 -2.66 4.53
CA HIS A 95 9.17 -1.60 4.96
C HIS A 95 7.73 -2.08 4.92
N ARG A 96 6.98 -1.86 6.01
CA ARG A 96 5.53 -2.05 6.05
C ARG A 96 4.85 -0.70 6.01
N PHE A 97 4.15 -0.45 4.92
CA PHE A 97 3.35 0.76 4.74
C PHE A 97 1.90 0.47 5.11
N ILE A 98 1.35 1.19 6.09
CA ILE A 98 -0.03 1.06 6.54
C ILE A 98 -0.79 2.32 6.15
N PHE A 99 -1.82 2.15 5.32
CA PHE A 99 -2.70 3.24 4.91
C PHE A 99 -4.02 3.13 5.66
N THR A 100 -4.37 4.18 6.39
CA THR A 100 -5.62 4.26 7.13
C THR A 100 -6.55 5.23 6.40
N ILE A 101 -7.61 4.69 5.81
CA ILE A 101 -8.61 5.49 5.08
C ILE A 101 -9.75 5.82 6.04
N GLY A 102 -9.82 7.07 6.50
CA GLY A 102 -10.95 7.61 7.23
C GLY A 102 -11.95 8.32 6.30
N LEU A 103 -13.16 8.58 6.82
CA LEU A 103 -14.21 9.30 6.10
C LEU A 103 -13.83 10.75 5.75
N ASN A 104 -13.03 11.39 6.62
CA ASN A 104 -12.64 12.81 6.48
C ASN A 104 -11.15 13.00 6.11
N ALA A 105 -10.31 11.98 6.25
CA ALA A 105 -8.89 12.03 5.94
C ALA A 105 -8.30 10.64 5.74
N ILE A 106 -7.30 10.51 4.86
CA ILE A 106 -6.39 9.37 4.86
C ILE A 106 -5.21 9.72 5.74
N THR A 107 -4.95 8.93 6.76
CA THR A 107 -3.70 8.97 7.53
C THR A 107 -2.79 7.84 7.08
N PHE A 108 -1.49 8.06 7.21
CA PHE A 108 -0.46 7.16 6.74
C PHE A 108 0.52 6.89 7.86
N ASP A 109 0.83 5.63 8.08
CA ASP A 109 1.84 5.21 9.03
C ASP A 109 2.86 4.30 8.34
N VAL A 110 4.13 4.48 8.68
CA VAL A 110 5.24 3.67 8.17
C VAL A 110 5.85 2.95 9.34
N ASP A 111 5.66 1.64 9.35
CA ASP A 111 6.43 0.77 10.21
C ASP A 111 7.67 0.31 9.45
N THR A 112 8.79 0.94 9.74
CA THR A 112 10.09 0.69 9.10
C THR A 112 10.85 -0.49 9.69
N ASP A 113 10.30 -1.18 10.71
CA ASP A 113 11.09 -2.09 11.57
C ASP A 113 10.80 -3.58 11.32
N MET A 114 10.39 -3.94 10.10
CA MET A 114 10.16 -5.35 9.73
C MET A 114 11.43 -6.08 9.29
N GLY A 115 12.61 -5.78 9.87
CA GLY A 115 13.95 -6.25 9.47
C GLY A 115 13.96 -7.52 8.58
N TRP A 116 14.60 -7.44 7.41
CA TRP A 116 14.43 -8.35 6.26
C TRP A 116 14.93 -9.81 6.46
N GLY A 117 14.97 -10.31 7.70
CA GLY A 117 15.64 -11.57 8.04
C GLY A 117 17.14 -11.50 7.73
N THR A 118 17.80 -12.66 7.73
CA THR A 118 19.22 -12.74 7.33
C THR A 118 19.34 -12.67 5.81
N VAL A 119 19.98 -11.61 5.29
CA VAL A 119 20.31 -11.46 3.87
C VAL A 119 21.80 -11.65 3.63
N THR A 120 22.12 -12.44 2.61
CA THR A 120 23.47 -12.48 2.03
C THR A 120 23.50 -11.47 0.89
N ASP A 121 24.25 -10.39 1.09
CA ASP A 121 24.43 -9.35 0.10
C ASP A 121 25.36 -9.84 -1.02
N ASN A 122 24.85 -9.84 -2.26
CA ASN A 122 25.67 -9.94 -3.46
C ASN A 122 25.71 -8.57 -4.12
N ASP A 123 26.78 -7.81 -3.88
CA ASP A 123 26.95 -6.50 -4.50
C ASP A 123 27.07 -6.63 -6.01
N ILE A 124 26.18 -5.95 -6.74
CA ILE A 124 26.27 -5.79 -8.20
C ILE A 124 26.70 -4.35 -8.45
N THR A 125 27.96 -4.17 -8.85
CA THR A 125 28.48 -2.87 -9.29
C THR A 125 28.24 -2.72 -10.78
N ILE A 126 27.43 -1.75 -11.19
CA ILE A 126 27.32 -1.34 -12.60
C ILE A 126 28.46 -0.36 -12.86
N GLN A 127 29.38 -0.73 -13.75
CA GLN A 127 30.43 0.16 -14.29
C GLN A 127 29.88 1.05 -15.40
#